data_AF-A0AA39FZH5-F1
#
_entry.id   AF-A0AA39FZH5-F1
#
_cell.length_a   1.000
_cell.length_b   1.000
_cell.length_c   1.000
_cell.angle_alpha   90.00
_cell.angle_beta   90.00
_cell.angle_gamma   90.00
#
_symmetry.space_group_name_H-M   'P 1'
#
loop_
_entity.id
_entity.type
_entity.pdbx_description
1 polymer ?
#
loop_
_entity_poly.entity_id
_entity_poly.type
_entity_poly.pdbx_seq_one_letter_code
_entity_poly.pdbx_strand_id
1 'polypeptide(L)'
;MITIIRSRDALLDAFEVLLNTEMYRIQCEETKKFDIEGEKKSKYYAQLYSFFVNLSAATVIRSALLKIPARIIPFNGWFPFKHTDTVGFYVVFTYQIIMP
;
A
#
# COMPACT_ATOMS: atom_id res chain seq x y z
N MET A 1 4.88 -3.92 -8.57
CA MET A 1 3.85 -4.17 -9.60
C MET A 1 4.18 -5.38 -10.47
N ILE A 2 5.39 -5.50 -11.03
CA ILE A 2 5.80 -6.63 -11.90
C ILE A 2 5.76 -7.99 -11.18
N THR A 3 6.06 -8.03 -9.88
CA THR A 3 6.04 -9.25 -9.07
C THR A 3 4.66 -9.86 -8.91
N ILE A 4 3.62 -9.03 -8.72
CA ILE A 4 2.22 -9.49 -8.59
C ILE A 4 1.72 -10.08 -9.91
N ILE A 5 2.10 -9.48 -11.05
CA ILE A 5 1.72 -9.99 -12.37
C ILE A 5 2.40 -11.33 -12.65
N ARG A 6 3.67 -11.48 -12.25
CA ARG A 6 4.44 -12.72 -12.46
C ARG A 6 3.95 -13.89 -11.61
N SER A 7 3.47 -13.63 -10.40
CA SER A 7 2.94 -14.68 -9.50
C SER A 7 1.42 -14.83 -9.56
N ARG A 8 0.74 -14.18 -10.53
CA ARG A 8 -0.72 -14.16 -10.62
C ARG A 8 -1.30 -15.56 -10.67
N ASP A 9 -0.72 -16.44 -11.49
CA ASP A 9 -1.28 -17.78 -11.69
C ASP A 9 -1.09 -18.66 -10.44
N ALA A 10 0.02 -18.50 -9.72
CA ALA A 10 0.24 -19.16 -8.42
C ALA A 10 -0.70 -18.65 -7.32
N LEU A 11 -1.07 -17.36 -7.36
CA LEU A 11 -2.07 -16.80 -6.45
C LEU A 11 -3.47 -17.34 -6.78
N LEU A 12 -3.83 -17.41 -8.06
CA LEU A 12 -5.12 -17.95 -8.49
C LEU A 12 -5.28 -19.42 -8.10
N ASP A 13 -4.25 -20.24 -8.31
CA ASP A 13 -4.25 -21.66 -7.90
C ASP A 13 -4.37 -21.82 -6.38
N ALA A 14 -3.64 -21.00 -5.61
CA ALA A 14 -3.76 -20.99 -4.15
C ALA A 14 -5.18 -20.58 -3.68
N PHE A 15 -5.79 -19.57 -4.32
CA PHE A 15 -7.15 -19.15 -4.02
C PHE A 15 -8.18 -20.21 -4.41
N GLU A 16 -8.00 -20.86 -5.55
CA GLU A 16 -8.90 -21.93 -6.03
C GLU A 16 -8.85 -23.15 -5.12
N VAL A 17 -7.67 -23.56 -4.66
CA VAL A 17 -7.53 -24.61 -3.65
C VAL A 17 -8.20 -24.21 -2.34
N LEU A 18 -7.99 -22.99 -1.85
CA LEU A 18 -8.64 -22.52 -0.62
C LEU A 18 -10.16 -22.51 -0.74
N LEU A 19 -10.71 -21.96 -1.83
CA LEU A 19 -12.14 -21.87 -2.09
C LEU A 19 -12.80 -23.24 -2.33
N ASN A 20 -12.13 -24.15 -3.04
CA ASN A 20 -12.65 -25.51 -3.27
C ASN A 20 -12.52 -26.39 -2.02
N THR A 21 -11.53 -26.14 -1.16
CA THR A 21 -11.37 -26.87 0.12
C THR A 21 -12.40 -26.42 1.15
N GLU A 22 -12.88 -25.17 1.08
CA GLU A 22 -13.91 -24.63 1.97
C GLU A 22 -15.27 -25.36 1.88
N MET A 23 -15.62 -25.97 0.74
CA MET A 23 -16.88 -26.73 0.62
C MET A 23 -16.89 -28.05 1.39
N TYR A 24 -15.73 -28.65 1.70
CA TYR A 24 -15.67 -29.90 2.47
C TYR A 24 -15.79 -29.67 4.00
N ARG A 25 -15.71 -28.41 4.46
CA ARG A 25 -15.61 -28.05 5.90
C ARG A 25 -16.92 -27.56 6.52
N ILE A 26 -18.08 -27.93 5.98
CA ILE A 26 -19.39 -27.62 6.59
C ILE A 26 -19.68 -28.55 7.81
N GLN A 27 -18.86 -29.57 8.06
CA GLN A 27 -19.17 -30.63 9.02
C GLN A 27 -18.78 -30.41 10.51
N CYS A 28 -18.10 -29.32 10.91
CA CYS A 28 -17.72 -29.13 12.33
C CYS A 28 -18.04 -27.72 12.87
N GLU A 29 -18.99 -27.64 13.80
CA GLU A 29 -19.43 -26.45 14.54
C GLU A 29 -18.28 -25.72 15.30
N GLU A 30 -17.21 -26.43 15.65
CA GLU A 30 -16.00 -25.85 16.28
C GLU A 30 -15.15 -25.01 15.31
N THR A 31 -15.18 -25.29 14.01
CA THR A 31 -14.37 -24.55 13.02
C THR A 31 -14.90 -23.14 12.74
N LYS A 32 -16.20 -22.89 12.99
CA LYS A 32 -16.81 -21.56 12.85
C LYS A 32 -16.25 -20.54 13.83
N LYS A 33 -15.91 -20.96 15.06
CA LYS A 33 -15.32 -20.06 16.07
C LYS A 33 -13.89 -19.66 15.67
N PHE A 34 -13.12 -20.62 15.14
CA PHE A 34 -11.77 -20.36 14.64
C PHE A 34 -11.77 -19.47 13.38
N ASP A 35 -12.73 -19.62 12.47
CA ASP A 35 -12.89 -18.71 11.32
C ASP A 35 -13.21 -17.29 11.75
N ILE A 36 -14.18 -17.10 12.65
CA ILE A 36 -14.58 -15.76 13.11
C ILE A 36 -13.42 -15.07 13.84
N GLU A 37 -12.65 -15.82 14.63
CA GLU A 37 -11.49 -15.27 15.34
C GLU A 37 -10.30 -15.00 14.40
N GLY A 38 -10.09 -15.85 13.39
CA GLY A 38 -9.10 -15.66 12.32
C GLY A 38 -9.43 -14.46 11.44
N GLU A 39 -10.70 -14.30 11.06
CA GLU A 39 -11.18 -13.17 10.27
C GLU A 39 -11.05 -11.85 11.04
N LYS A 40 -11.38 -11.85 12.35
CA LYS A 40 -11.17 -10.68 13.22
C LYS A 40 -9.70 -10.30 13.33
N LYS A 41 -8.80 -11.28 13.55
CA LYS A 41 -7.35 -11.03 13.61
C LYS A 41 -6.83 -10.52 12.26
N SER A 42 -7.24 -11.13 11.16
CA SER A 42 -6.87 -10.70 9.80
C SER A 42 -7.32 -9.27 9.51
N LYS A 43 -8.59 -8.95 9.80
CA LYS A 43 -9.13 -7.58 9.67
C LYS A 43 -8.37 -6.59 10.55
N TYR A 44 -8.04 -6.98 11.78
CA TYR A 44 -7.26 -6.15 12.70
C TYR A 44 -5.86 -5.86 12.15
N TYR A 45 -5.14 -6.87 11.68
CA TYR A 45 -3.81 -6.67 11.07
C TYR A 45 -3.88 -5.85 9.77
N ALA A 46 -4.90 -6.07 8.94
CA ALA A 46 -5.12 -5.28 7.73
C ALA A 46 -5.39 -3.80 8.05
N GLN A 47 -6.22 -3.54 9.07
CA GLN A 47 -6.48 -2.18 9.56
C GLN A 47 -5.24 -1.53 10.15
N LEU A 48 -4.46 -2.28 10.95
CA LEU A 48 -3.23 -1.80 11.56
C LEU A 48 -2.18 -1.49 10.50
N TYR A 49 -2.02 -2.35 9.49
CA TYR A 49 -1.13 -2.10 8.35
C TYR A 49 -1.58 -0.86 7.57
N SER A 50 -2.87 -0.75 7.26
CA SER A 50 -3.43 0.45 6.62
C SER A 50 -3.15 1.71 7.45
N PHE A 51 -3.30 1.64 8.77
CA PHE A 51 -2.98 2.75 9.67
C PHE A 51 -1.50 3.15 9.58
N PHE A 52 -0.57 2.19 9.61
CA PHE A 52 0.86 2.47 9.48
C PHE A 52 1.22 3.06 8.11
N VAL A 53 0.60 2.58 7.02
CA VAL A 53 0.80 3.14 5.67
C VAL A 53 0.28 4.56 5.58
N ASN A 54 -0.89 4.85 6.15
CA ASN A 54 -1.42 6.21 6.18
C ASN A 54 -0.55 7.13 7.05
N LEU A 55 -0.05 6.63 8.19
CA LEU A 55 0.85 7.38 9.07
C LEU A 55 2.19 7.69 8.39
N SER A 56 2.77 6.72 7.67
CA SER A 56 4.01 6.94 6.93
C SER A 56 3.80 7.93 5.78
N ALA A 57 2.72 7.82 5.01
CA ALA A 57 2.36 8.80 4.00
C ALA A 57 2.17 10.20 4.60
N ALA A 58 1.46 10.33 5.72
CA ALA A 58 1.24 11.60 6.40
C ALA A 58 2.55 12.24 6.89
N THR A 59 3.51 11.46 7.39
CA THR A 59 4.82 11.98 7.83
C THR A 59 5.66 12.45 6.64
N VAL A 60 5.63 11.75 5.51
CA VAL A 60 6.28 12.17 4.26
C VAL A 60 5.67 13.47 3.74
N ILE A 61 4.34 13.57 3.67
CA ILE A 61 3.63 14.78 3.25
C ILE A 61 3.95 15.94 4.18
N ARG A 62 3.93 15.73 5.51
CA ARG A 62 4.27 16.78 6.48
C ARG A 62 5.72 17.26 6.33
N SER A 63 6.67 16.35 6.13
CA SER A 63 8.08 16.69 5.86
C SER A 63 8.23 17.47 4.56
N ALA A 64 7.51 17.06 3.51
CA ALA A 64 7.46 17.75 2.22
C ALA A 64 6.93 19.17 2.37
N LEU A 65 5.82 19.37 3.11
CA LEU A 65 5.24 20.68 3.38
C LEU A 65 6.20 21.61 4.13
N LEU A 66 6.92 21.10 5.13
CA LEU A 66 7.94 21.87 5.86
C LEU A 66 9.14 22.28 4.99
N LYS A 67 9.42 21.52 3.92
CA LYS A 67 10.51 21.77 2.97
C LYS A 67 10.11 22.68 1.79
N ILE A 68 8.82 22.99 1.63
CA ILE A 68 8.32 23.96 0.65
C ILE A 68 9.02 25.33 0.75
N PRO A 69 9.13 25.98 1.92
CA PRO A 69 9.80 27.28 2.01
C PRO A 69 11.28 27.22 1.61
N ALA A 70 11.92 26.05 1.75
CA ALA A 70 13.30 25.81 1.32
C ALA A 70 13.43 25.35 -0.14
N ARG A 71 12.30 25.14 -0.86
CA ARG A 71 12.24 24.59 -2.24
C ARG A 71 13.01 23.28 -2.41
N ILE A 72 13.03 22.44 -1.39
CA ILE A 72 13.68 21.13 -1.44
C ILE A 72 12.65 20.08 -1.86
N ILE A 73 12.93 19.36 -2.95
CA ILE A 73 12.05 18.30 -3.44
C ILE A 73 12.05 17.08 -2.48
N PRO A 74 10.89 16.43 -2.25
CA PRO A 74 10.77 15.29 -1.33
C PRO A 74 11.65 14.09 -1.71
N PHE A 75 11.71 13.77 -3.00
CA PHE A 75 12.54 12.70 -3.55
C PHE A 75 13.59 13.27 -4.49
N ASN A 76 14.86 13.00 -4.21
CA ASN A 76 15.96 13.40 -5.09
C ASN A 76 15.94 12.54 -6.35
N GLY A 77 15.96 13.19 -7.51
CA GLY A 77 15.97 12.54 -8.82
C GLY A 77 16.62 13.44 -9.86
N TRP A 78 16.99 12.84 -10.99
CA TRP A 78 17.48 13.61 -12.13
C TRP A 78 16.27 14.11 -12.95
N PHE A 79 16.24 15.42 -13.21
CA PHE A 79 15.21 16.05 -14.05
C PHE A 79 15.87 16.73 -15.24
N PRO A 80 15.30 16.64 -16.45
CA PRO A 80 15.84 17.28 -17.65
C PRO A 80 15.67 18.81 -17.66
N PHE A 81 15.14 19.39 -16.57
CA PHE A 81 14.94 20.82 -16.37
C PHE A 81 15.36 21.25 -14.97
N LYS A 82 15.64 22.55 -14.78
CA LYS A 82 15.97 23.13 -13.48
C LYS A 82 14.72 23.17 -12.60
N HIS A 83 14.65 22.25 -11.65
CA HIS A 83 13.57 22.18 -10.66
C HIS A 83 13.76 23.18 -9.49
N THR A 84 14.87 23.92 -9.47
CA THR A 84 15.14 25.02 -8.52
C THR A 84 14.31 26.28 -8.80
N ASP A 85 13.83 26.42 -10.04
CA ASP A 85 12.97 27.52 -10.46
C ASP A 85 11.55 27.35 -9.92
N THR A 86 10.84 28.45 -9.67
CA THR A 86 9.54 28.42 -8.96
C THR A 86 8.52 27.49 -9.62
N VAL A 87 8.40 27.57 -10.96
CA VAL A 87 7.44 26.75 -11.72
C VAL A 87 7.88 25.28 -11.74
N GLY A 88 9.17 25.02 -11.98
CA GLY A 88 9.73 23.67 -12.03
C GLY A 88 9.57 22.93 -10.71
N PHE A 89 9.75 23.63 -9.58
CA PHE A 89 9.55 23.08 -8.25
C PHE A 89 8.12 22.56 -8.06
N TYR A 90 7.09 23.36 -8.35
CA TYR A 90 5.70 22.95 -8.17
C TYR A 90 5.29 21.80 -9.09
N VAL A 91 5.81 21.76 -10.33
CA VAL A 91 5.55 20.65 -11.27
C VAL A 91 6.12 19.35 -10.73
N VAL A 92 7.38 19.34 -10.27
CA VAL A 92 8.01 18.13 -9.70
C VAL A 92 7.35 17.73 -8.39
N PHE A 93 7.04 18.69 -7.53
CA PHE A 93 6.42 18.45 -6.24
C PHE A 93 5.03 17.82 -6.38
N THR A 94 4.19 18.36 -7.27
CA THR A 94 2.85 17.80 -7.54
C THR A 94 2.94 16.43 -8.19
N TYR A 95 3.87 16.23 -9.13
CA TYR A 95 4.12 14.93 -9.75
C TYR A 95 4.49 13.86 -8.70
N GLN A 96 5.39 14.16 -7.77
CA GLN A 96 5.84 13.23 -6.73
C GLN A 96 4.76 12.89 -5.69
N ILE A 97 3.77 13.77 -5.49
CA ILE A 97 2.65 13.50 -4.58
C ILE A 97 1.59 12.64 -5.27
N ILE A 98 1.34 12.87 -6.55
CA ILE A 98 0.30 12.17 -7.33
C ILE A 98 0.79 10.78 -7.77
N MET A 99 2.06 10.65 -8.16
CA MET A 99 2.73 9.40 -8.48
C MET A 99 3.85 9.12 -7.45
N PRO A 100 3.51 8.65 -6.24
CA PRO A 100 4.49 8.14 -5.28
C PRO A 100 5.17 6.85 -5.75
#